data_AF-A0A0G1ZVW3-F1
#
_entry.id   AF-A0A0G1ZVW3-F1
#
_cell.length_a   1.000
_cell.length_b   1.000
_cell.length_c   1.000
_cell.angle_alpha   90.00
_cell.angle_beta   90.00
_cell.angle_gamma   90.00
#
_symmetry.space_group_name_H-M   'P 1'
#
loop_
_entity.id
_entity.type
_entity.pdbx_description
1 polymer ?
#
loop_
_entity_poly.entity_id
_entity_poly.type
_entity_poly.pdbx_seq_one_letter_code
_entity_poly.pdbx_strand_id
1 'polypeptide(L)'
;MRFKLFNHPHKVVNYETRDLNFHGRPPTPLSLLFSRVRGAWQPVQANLIKFRNSQHRGTTLVEVLIFTAVGSILLVSISSVYLSGLRARALVDAQQRLVYADEFVLATLQSWVHSASSIQTPASGTSNQLVFTPQEGGSTTVELSGTDLQYSTSLLETGTLNALGIDVTRFDVTRMSGEPDTIRIEITYQVGTSTQRVLEHSTVYAFSTFYE
;
A
#
# COMPACT_ATOMS: atom_id res chain seq x y z
N MET A 1 -21.47 -29.97 34.82
CA MET A 1 -20.98 -29.59 33.47
C MET A 1 -19.63 -28.90 33.63
N ARG A 2 -18.56 -29.47 33.05
CA ARG A 2 -17.18 -28.95 33.15
C ARG A 2 -16.92 -27.98 32.00
N PHE A 3 -16.71 -26.70 32.30
CA PHE A 3 -16.26 -25.70 31.34
C PHE A 3 -14.78 -25.94 31.01
N LYS A 4 -14.50 -26.25 29.74
CA LYS A 4 -13.14 -26.21 29.19
C LYS A 4 -12.83 -24.77 28.81
N LEU A 5 -12.00 -24.09 29.61
CA LEU A 5 -11.37 -22.83 29.21
C LEU A 5 -10.42 -23.12 28.04
N PHE A 6 -10.73 -22.57 26.87
CA PHE A 6 -9.80 -22.50 25.75
C PHE A 6 -8.84 -21.32 26.01
N ASN A 7 -7.65 -21.65 26.48
CA ASN A 7 -6.54 -20.72 26.61
C ASN A 7 -5.95 -20.50 25.20
N HIS A 8 -6.23 -19.36 24.58
CA HIS A 8 -5.55 -18.95 23.35
C HIS A 8 -4.24 -18.25 23.73
N PRO A 9 -3.10 -18.66 23.13
CA PRO A 9 -1.84 -17.99 23.41
C PRO A 9 -1.86 -16.58 22.83
N HIS A 10 -1.84 -15.58 23.71
CA HIS A 10 -1.47 -14.21 23.38
C HIS A 10 -0.08 -14.25 22.71
N LYS A 11 -0.05 -13.99 21.40
CA LYS A 11 1.19 -13.79 20.67
C LYS A 11 1.66 -12.38 21.03
N VAL A 12 2.44 -12.28 22.11
CA VAL A 12 3.15 -11.06 22.48
C VAL A 12 4.15 -10.78 21.36
N VAL A 13 3.81 -9.82 20.50
CA VAL A 13 4.77 -9.25 19.55
C VAL A 13 5.68 -8.37 20.38
N ASN A 14 6.80 -8.94 20.81
CA ASN A 14 7.91 -8.17 21.35
C ASN A 14 8.41 -7.28 20.21
N TYR A 15 8.07 -6.00 20.27
CA TYR A 15 8.80 -4.98 19.55
C TYR A 15 10.17 -4.91 20.22
N GLU A 16 11.10 -5.68 19.70
CA GLU A 16 12.51 -5.49 19.98
C GLU A 16 12.84 -4.10 19.44
N THR A 17 12.79 -3.10 20.32
CA THR A 17 13.46 -1.82 20.18
C THR A 17 14.91 -2.14 19.95
N ARG A 18 15.26 -2.36 18.67
CA ARG A 18 16.62 -2.23 18.21
C ARG A 18 16.96 -0.78 18.45
N ASP A 19 17.59 -0.56 19.60
CA ASP A 19 18.49 0.56 19.82
C ASP A 19 19.46 0.55 18.64
N LEU A 20 19.12 1.35 17.63
CA LEU A 20 20.06 1.82 16.65
C LEU A 20 21.04 2.69 17.43
N ASN A 21 21.99 2.01 18.06
CA ASN A 21 23.28 2.55 18.43
C ASN A 21 23.91 3.09 17.13
N PHE A 22 23.50 4.29 16.76
CA PHE A 22 24.22 5.16 15.86
C PHE A 22 25.50 5.52 16.58
N HIS A 23 26.46 4.59 16.56
CA HIS A 23 27.85 4.90 16.73
C HIS A 23 28.17 5.95 15.68
N GLY A 24 28.23 7.20 16.13
CA GLY A 24 28.69 8.35 15.37
C GLY A 24 30.06 8.00 14.80
N ARG A 25 30.06 7.61 13.53
CA ARG A 25 31.27 7.68 12.74
C ARG A 25 31.50 9.18 12.50
N PRO A 26 32.63 9.73 12.93
CA PRO A 26 32.94 11.12 12.64
C PRO A 26 32.87 11.34 11.12
N PRO A 27 32.44 12.53 10.66
CA PRO A 27 32.42 12.84 9.25
C PRO A 27 33.82 12.66 8.69
N THR A 28 33.99 11.68 7.80
CA THR A 28 35.24 11.50 7.07
C THR A 28 35.47 12.75 6.22
N PRO A 29 36.58 13.48 6.41
CA PRO A 29 36.87 14.66 5.63
C PRO A 29 37.07 14.27 4.15
N LEU A 30 36.30 14.91 3.28
CA LEU A 30 36.30 14.74 1.81
C LEU A 30 37.57 15.28 1.12
N SER A 31 38.72 15.30 1.79
CA SER A 31 39.91 16.03 1.33
C SER A 31 41.09 15.17 0.89
N LEU A 32 41.03 13.83 0.93
CA LEU A 32 42.21 13.00 0.62
C LEU A 32 41.95 11.80 -0.29
N LEU A 33 41.26 12.00 -1.41
CA LEU A 33 41.14 11.00 -2.48
C LEU A 33 41.59 11.52 -3.86
N PHE A 34 42.58 12.42 -3.87
CA PHE A 34 43.38 12.73 -5.04
C PHE A 34 44.85 12.45 -4.77
N SER A 35 45.22 11.18 -4.58
CA SER A 35 46.62 10.83 -4.62
C SER A 35 46.83 9.42 -5.18
N ARG A 36 47.61 9.40 -6.27
CA ARG A 36 48.32 8.24 -6.85
C ARG A 36 47.46 7.14 -7.47
N VAL A 37 47.04 7.42 -8.70
CA VAL A 37 47.24 6.46 -9.80
C VAL A 37 48.23 7.10 -10.78
N ARG A 38 49.53 7.04 -10.46
CA ARG A 38 50.60 7.07 -11.47
C ARG A 38 50.78 5.63 -11.95
N GLY A 39 49.79 5.13 -12.67
CA GLY A 39 49.92 3.93 -13.48
C GLY A 39 50.45 4.35 -14.85
N ALA A 40 51.55 3.73 -15.26
CA ALA A 40 52.25 4.03 -16.50
C ALA A 40 51.30 4.18 -17.70
N TRP A 41 51.34 5.35 -18.32
CA TRP A 41 50.85 5.55 -19.68
C TRP A 41 51.72 4.72 -20.62
N GLN A 42 51.37 3.46 -20.82
CA GLN A 42 51.83 2.76 -22.01
C GLN A 42 51.14 3.45 -23.20
N PRO A 43 51.88 3.90 -24.22
CA PRO A 43 51.26 4.30 -25.46
C PRO A 43 50.54 3.05 -25.98
N VAL A 44 49.21 3.06 -25.89
CA VAL A 44 48.38 2.15 -26.66
C VAL A 44 48.81 2.41 -28.09
N GLN A 45 49.61 1.50 -28.64
CA GLN A 45 49.94 1.53 -30.05
C GLN A 45 48.59 1.55 -30.75
N ALA A 46 48.30 2.69 -31.36
CA ALA A 46 47.22 2.83 -32.31
C ALA A 46 47.58 1.86 -33.43
N ASN A 47 47.20 0.59 -33.24
CA ASN A 47 46.82 -0.26 -34.33
C ASN A 47 45.74 0.54 -35.03
N LEU A 48 46.19 1.31 -36.03
CA LEU A 48 45.39 1.83 -37.10
C LEU A 48 44.52 0.65 -37.51
N ILE A 49 43.30 0.63 -36.99
CA ILE A 49 42.22 -0.16 -37.56
C ILE A 49 42.16 0.40 -38.95
N LYS A 50 42.87 -0.27 -39.85
CA LYS A 50 42.87 0.00 -41.27
C LYS A 50 41.42 -0.28 -41.62
N PHE A 51 40.60 0.78 -41.67
CA PHE A 51 39.26 0.73 -42.20
C PHE A 51 39.44 0.32 -43.66
N ARG A 52 39.45 -0.99 -43.83
CA ARG A 52 39.58 -1.68 -45.09
C ARG A 52 38.52 -1.07 -45.98
N ASN A 53 39.02 -0.37 -46.99
CA ASN A 53 38.30 0.27 -48.07
C ASN A 53 36.92 -0.36 -48.26
N SER A 54 35.88 0.34 -47.79
CA SER A 54 34.50 -0.04 -47.99
C SER A 54 34.24 0.07 -49.49
N GLN A 55 34.33 -1.06 -50.19
CA GLN A 55 33.70 -1.18 -51.51
C GLN A 55 32.25 -0.73 -51.30
N HIS A 56 31.86 0.37 -51.93
CA HIS A 56 30.49 0.85 -51.99
C HIS A 56 29.62 -0.22 -52.67
N ARG A 57 29.23 -1.22 -51.89
CA ARG A 57 28.16 -2.15 -52.21
C ARG A 57 26.89 -1.40 -51.84
N GLY A 58 26.16 -0.93 -52.85
CA GLY A 58 24.86 -0.32 -52.63
C GLY A 58 23.99 -1.26 -51.79
N THR A 59 23.30 -0.72 -50.80
CA THR A 59 22.34 -1.45 -49.98
C THR A 59 21.35 -2.16 -50.91
N THR A 60 21.31 -3.47 -50.83
CA THR A 60 20.38 -4.23 -51.66
C THR A 60 18.96 -4.07 -51.10
N LEU A 61 17.95 -4.05 -51.97
CA LEU A 61 16.54 -3.93 -51.55
C LEU A 61 16.16 -5.04 -50.54
N VAL A 62 16.68 -6.25 -50.76
CA VAL A 62 16.47 -7.40 -49.88
C VAL A 62 17.03 -7.15 -48.47
N GLU A 63 18.20 -6.54 -48.36
CA GLU A 63 18.84 -6.24 -47.08
C GLU A 63 18.04 -5.20 -46.28
N VAL A 64 17.52 -4.16 -46.94
CA VAL A 64 16.62 -3.17 -46.30
C VAL A 64 15.32 -3.82 -45.81
N LEU A 65 14.76 -4.75 -46.59
CA LEU A 65 13.52 -5.45 -46.25
C LEU A 65 13.73 -6.36 -45.02
N ILE A 66 14.86 -7.08 -44.97
CA ILE A 66 15.23 -7.89 -43.81
C ILE A 66 15.43 -7.01 -42.56
N PHE A 67 16.15 -5.89 -42.66
CA PHE A 67 16.33 -4.99 -41.52
C PHE A 67 15.02 -4.41 -41.02
N THR A 68 14.11 -4.04 -41.93
CA THR A 68 12.79 -3.51 -41.57
C THR A 68 11.95 -4.58 -40.88
N ALA A 69 11.97 -5.81 -41.38
CA ALA A 69 11.26 -6.93 -40.77
C ALA A 69 11.76 -7.21 -39.35
N VAL A 70 13.08 -7.33 -39.16
CA VAL A 70 13.69 -7.56 -37.84
C VAL A 70 13.41 -6.37 -36.91
N GLY A 71 13.54 -5.14 -37.40
CA GLY A 71 13.26 -3.92 -36.63
C GLY A 71 11.80 -3.87 -36.14
N SER A 72 10.84 -4.26 -36.98
CA SER A 72 9.42 -4.29 -36.60
C SER A 72 9.13 -5.30 -35.48
N ILE A 73 9.73 -6.49 -35.54
CA ILE A 73 9.58 -7.54 -34.52
C ILE A 73 10.19 -7.06 -33.19
N LEU A 74 11.36 -6.43 -33.24
CA LEU A 74 12.01 -5.86 -32.05
C LEU A 74 11.16 -4.75 -31.44
N LEU A 75 10.61 -3.85 -32.24
CA LEU A 75 9.78 -2.74 -31.75
C LEU A 75 8.51 -3.25 -31.06
N VAL A 76 7.84 -4.26 -31.65
CA VAL A 76 6.66 -4.89 -31.04
C VAL A 76 7.04 -5.56 -29.71
N SER A 77 8.19 -6.23 -29.66
CA SER A 77 8.69 -6.88 -28.45
C SER A 77 9.01 -5.88 -27.33
N ILE A 78 9.65 -4.75 -27.66
CA ILE A 78 9.93 -3.68 -26.70
C ILE A 78 8.63 -3.04 -26.19
N SER A 79 7.67 -2.81 -27.09
CA SER A 79 6.38 -2.22 -26.76
C SER A 79 5.57 -3.11 -25.80
N SER A 80 5.60 -4.43 -25.99
CA SER A 80 4.88 -5.36 -25.12
C SER A 80 5.47 -5.41 -23.70
N VAL A 81 6.80 -5.37 -23.58
CA VAL A 81 7.49 -5.27 -22.28
C VAL A 81 7.17 -3.95 -21.59
N TYR A 82 7.20 -2.83 -22.32
CA TYR A 82 6.87 -1.51 -21.78
C TYR A 82 5.42 -1.45 -21.27
N LEU A 83 4.45 -1.93 -22.05
CA LEU A 83 3.04 -1.99 -21.63
C LEU A 83 2.84 -2.89 -20.41
N SER A 84 3.58 -3.99 -20.33
CA SER A 84 3.55 -4.88 -19.16
C SER A 84 4.07 -4.18 -17.91
N GLY A 85 5.14 -3.39 -18.04
CA GLY A 85 5.68 -2.57 -16.96
C GLY A 85 4.69 -1.51 -16.46
N LEU A 86 4.00 -0.81 -17.38
CA LEU A 86 2.97 0.17 -17.01
C LEU A 86 1.79 -0.48 -16.25
N ARG A 87 1.35 -1.65 -16.68
CA ARG A 87 0.29 -2.41 -16.00
C ARG A 87 0.71 -2.86 -14.60
N ALA A 88 1.95 -3.34 -14.45
CA ALA A 88 2.48 -3.73 -13.15
C ALA A 88 2.56 -2.53 -12.19
N ARG A 89 2.99 -1.36 -12.67
CA ARG A 89 3.02 -0.14 -11.87
C ARG A 89 1.62 0.29 -11.44
N ALA A 90 0.64 0.30 -12.35
CA ALA A 90 -0.74 0.65 -12.02
C ALA A 90 -1.35 -0.29 -10.95
N LEU A 91 -0.99 -1.57 -10.98
CA LEU A 91 -1.41 -2.55 -9.97
C LEU A 91 -0.80 -2.23 -8.60
N VAL A 92 0.50 -1.93 -8.56
CA VAL A 92 1.20 -1.57 -7.31
C VAL A 92 0.63 -0.28 -6.72
N ASP A 93 0.41 0.74 -7.55
CA ASP A 93 -0.16 2.02 -7.11
C ASP A 93 -1.58 1.81 -6.54
N ALA A 94 -2.41 0.97 -7.18
CA ALA A 94 -3.75 0.64 -6.68
C ALA A 94 -3.71 -0.10 -5.33
N GLN A 95 -2.79 -1.06 -5.18
CA GLN A 95 -2.61 -1.78 -3.92
C GLN A 95 -2.11 -0.86 -2.80
N GLN A 96 -1.20 0.06 -3.09
CA GLN A 96 -0.73 1.04 -2.11
C GLN A 96 -1.87 1.95 -1.64
N ARG A 97 -2.71 2.42 -2.56
CA ARG A 97 -3.90 3.22 -2.20
C ARG A 97 -4.86 2.48 -1.29
N LEU A 98 -5.10 1.19 -1.53
CA LEU A 98 -5.92 0.35 -0.65
C LEU A 98 -5.32 0.27 0.75
N VAL A 99 -4.01 0.02 0.88
CA VAL A 99 -3.34 -0.07 2.17
C VAL A 99 -3.41 1.27 2.93
N TYR A 100 -3.17 2.39 2.25
CA TYR A 100 -3.26 3.70 2.91
C TYR A 100 -4.68 4.05 3.34
N ALA A 101 -5.68 3.68 2.55
CA ALA A 101 -7.08 3.87 2.93
C ALA A 101 -7.47 2.99 4.12
N ASP A 102 -7.03 1.73 4.13
CA ASP A 102 -7.21 0.79 5.24
C ASP A 102 -6.59 1.35 6.54
N GLU A 103 -5.31 1.76 6.49
CA GLU A 103 -4.60 2.35 7.63
C GLU A 103 -5.26 3.65 8.12
N PHE A 104 -5.72 4.51 7.22
CA PHE A 104 -6.42 5.75 7.58
C PHE A 104 -7.75 5.46 8.28
N VAL A 105 -8.61 4.63 7.67
CA VAL A 105 -9.91 4.26 8.26
C VAL A 105 -9.72 3.55 9.59
N LEU A 106 -8.73 2.66 9.69
CA LEU A 106 -8.35 2.01 10.94
C LEU A 106 -7.98 3.02 12.02
N ALA A 107 -7.05 3.94 11.74
CA ALA A 107 -6.59 4.91 12.71
C ALA A 107 -7.73 5.83 13.16
N THR A 108 -8.59 6.25 12.25
CA THR A 108 -9.77 7.07 12.56
C THR A 108 -10.77 6.32 13.42
N LEU A 109 -11.18 5.11 13.04
CA LEU A 109 -12.13 4.30 13.81
C LEU A 109 -11.56 3.93 15.19
N GLN A 110 -10.27 3.59 15.27
CA GLN A 110 -9.60 3.31 16.53
C GLN A 110 -9.63 4.54 17.45
N SER A 111 -9.28 5.72 16.92
CA SER A 111 -9.30 6.97 17.68
C SER A 111 -10.71 7.30 18.19
N TRP A 112 -11.73 7.12 17.35
CA TRP A 112 -13.13 7.36 17.69
C TRP A 112 -13.68 6.38 18.73
N VAL A 113 -13.39 5.08 18.57
CA VAL A 113 -13.82 4.06 19.53
C VAL A 113 -13.10 4.22 20.87
N HIS A 114 -11.82 4.62 20.85
CA HIS A 114 -11.05 4.87 22.06
C HIS A 114 -11.53 6.12 22.82
N SER A 115 -11.99 7.15 22.09
CA SER A 115 -12.59 8.37 22.67
C SER A 115 -14.10 8.25 22.93
N ALA A 116 -14.71 7.10 22.63
CA ALA A 116 -16.11 6.86 22.90
C ALA A 116 -16.34 6.63 24.39
N SER A 117 -17.28 7.37 24.97
CA SER A 117 -17.81 7.10 26.30
C SER A 117 -18.69 5.85 26.33
N SER A 118 -19.40 5.56 25.24
CA SER A 118 -20.24 4.37 25.10
C SER A 118 -20.43 3.97 23.64
N ILE A 119 -20.57 2.65 23.40
CA ILE A 119 -20.91 2.07 22.10
C ILE A 119 -22.36 1.59 22.15
N GLN A 120 -23.23 2.23 21.36
CA GLN A 120 -24.66 1.98 21.32
C GLN A 120 -25.02 0.85 20.33
N THR A 121 -24.42 0.89 19.14
CA THR A 121 -24.69 -0.07 18.06
C THR A 121 -23.36 -0.66 17.56
N PRO A 122 -23.26 -1.98 17.40
CA PRO A 122 -24.26 -2.99 17.77
C PRO A 122 -24.42 -3.13 19.29
N ALA A 123 -25.66 -3.23 19.77
CA ALA A 123 -25.95 -3.61 21.15
C ALA A 123 -25.64 -5.10 21.41
N SER A 124 -25.76 -5.94 20.38
CA SER A 124 -25.35 -7.35 20.38
C SER A 124 -25.22 -7.84 18.93
N GLY A 125 -24.46 -8.94 18.71
CA GLY A 125 -24.34 -9.55 17.38
C GLY A 125 -23.64 -8.66 16.37
N THR A 126 -24.00 -8.80 15.08
CA THR A 126 -23.41 -8.05 13.97
C THR A 126 -24.40 -7.02 13.43
N SER A 127 -23.91 -5.83 13.11
CA SER A 127 -24.62 -4.73 12.45
C SER A 127 -23.73 -4.11 11.38
N ASN A 128 -24.34 -3.54 10.35
CA ASN A 128 -23.70 -2.77 9.29
C ASN A 128 -23.53 -1.28 9.66
N GLN A 129 -23.67 -0.94 10.93
CA GLN A 129 -23.57 0.41 11.47
C GLN A 129 -22.84 0.38 12.82
N LEU A 130 -21.97 1.36 13.05
CA LEU A 130 -21.36 1.65 14.34
C LEU A 130 -21.97 2.95 14.86
N VAL A 131 -22.60 2.91 16.03
CA VAL A 131 -23.10 4.11 16.71
C VAL A 131 -22.46 4.22 18.07
N PHE A 132 -21.86 5.36 18.37
CA PHE A 132 -21.16 5.62 19.63
C PHE A 132 -21.34 7.07 20.07
N THR A 133 -21.09 7.33 21.35
CA THR A 133 -21.14 8.68 21.95
C THR A 133 -19.72 9.08 22.34
N PRO A 134 -19.10 10.08 21.69
CA PRO A 134 -17.81 10.63 22.14
C PRO A 134 -17.90 11.20 23.55
N GLN A 135 -16.76 11.36 24.24
CA GLN A 135 -16.71 12.04 25.54
C GLN A 135 -17.21 13.49 25.51
N GLU A 136 -17.05 14.17 24.37
CA GLU A 136 -17.52 15.55 24.15
C GLU A 136 -19.05 15.65 24.04
N GLY A 137 -19.75 14.51 23.98
CA GLY A 137 -21.19 14.42 23.79
C GLY A 137 -21.60 14.31 22.32
N GLY A 138 -22.90 14.12 22.10
CA GLY A 138 -23.46 13.86 20.77
C GLY A 138 -23.31 12.40 20.31
N SER A 139 -24.09 11.99 19.32
CA SER A 139 -23.97 10.65 18.72
C SER A 139 -23.24 10.74 17.39
N THR A 140 -22.27 9.85 17.19
CA THR A 140 -21.63 9.64 15.89
C THR A 140 -22.05 8.29 15.36
N THR A 141 -22.51 8.30 14.12
CA THR A 141 -22.93 7.12 13.37
C THR A 141 -21.97 6.93 12.22
N VAL A 142 -21.46 5.71 12.04
CA VAL A 142 -20.68 5.28 10.89
C VAL A 142 -21.41 4.14 10.20
N GLU A 143 -21.66 4.28 8.92
CA GLU A 143 -22.40 3.28 8.14
C GLU A 143 -21.93 3.23 6.69
N LEU A 144 -22.19 2.09 6.05
CA LEU A 144 -21.99 1.95 4.61
C LEU A 144 -23.23 2.47 3.86
N SER A 145 -23.04 3.53 3.09
CA SER A 145 -24.07 4.12 2.23
C SER A 145 -23.65 3.99 0.77
N GLY A 146 -24.25 3.02 0.06
CA GLY A 146 -23.80 2.64 -1.28
C GLY A 146 -22.41 2.00 -1.24
N THR A 147 -21.42 2.69 -1.80
CA THR A 147 -19.99 2.30 -1.80
C THR A 147 -19.14 3.13 -0.84
N ASP A 148 -19.73 4.12 -0.18
CA ASP A 148 -19.01 5.04 0.70
C ASP A 148 -19.25 4.70 2.16
N LEU A 149 -18.16 4.61 2.93
CA LEU A 149 -18.21 4.53 4.38
C LEU A 149 -18.40 5.95 4.91
N GLN A 150 -19.62 6.29 5.30
CA GLN A 150 -20.00 7.62 5.73
C GLN A 150 -20.05 7.70 7.24
N TYR A 151 -19.74 8.88 7.76
CA TYR A 151 -20.01 9.21 9.15
C TYR A 151 -20.95 10.42 9.22
N SER A 152 -21.82 10.42 10.23
CA SER A 152 -22.68 11.53 10.57
C SER A 152 -22.63 11.79 12.06
N THR A 153 -22.43 13.04 12.45
CA THR A 153 -22.49 13.47 13.85
C THR A 153 -23.84 14.11 14.15
N SER A 154 -24.24 14.13 15.42
CA SER A 154 -25.44 14.85 15.87
C SER A 154 -25.38 16.37 15.62
N LEU A 155 -24.21 16.90 15.27
CA LEU A 155 -24.01 18.30 14.88
C LEU A 155 -24.27 18.55 13.39
N LEU A 156 -24.88 17.58 12.68
CA LEU A 156 -25.16 17.61 11.23
C LEU A 156 -23.89 17.65 10.36
N GLU A 157 -22.73 17.31 10.92
CA GLU A 157 -21.53 17.10 10.10
C GLU A 157 -21.58 15.71 9.50
N THR A 158 -21.46 15.66 8.17
CA THR A 158 -21.39 14.40 7.42
C THR A 158 -20.12 14.36 6.60
N GLY A 159 -19.47 13.21 6.53
CA GLY A 159 -18.30 13.02 5.69
C GLY A 159 -18.09 11.57 5.27
N THR A 160 -17.12 11.36 4.41
CA THR A 160 -16.75 10.05 3.88
C THR A 160 -15.37 9.66 4.41
N LEU A 161 -15.22 8.41 4.86
CA LEU A 161 -13.99 7.87 5.43
C LEU A 161 -13.09 7.20 4.38
N ASN A 162 -13.66 6.59 3.34
CA ASN A 162 -12.88 6.01 2.25
C ASN A 162 -12.30 7.09 1.33
N ALA A 163 -11.11 6.82 0.78
CA ALA A 163 -10.47 7.72 -0.16
C ALA A 163 -11.14 7.65 -1.55
N LEU A 164 -11.03 8.73 -2.33
CA LEU A 164 -11.61 8.81 -3.67
C LEU A 164 -11.14 7.67 -4.59
N GLY A 165 -12.11 6.98 -5.20
CA GLY A 165 -11.85 5.86 -6.12
C GLY A 165 -11.60 4.53 -5.43
N ILE A 166 -11.84 4.44 -4.12
CA ILE A 166 -11.89 3.19 -3.36
C ILE A 166 -13.32 3.00 -2.87
N ASP A 167 -13.92 1.88 -3.26
CA ASP A 167 -15.26 1.51 -2.87
C ASP A 167 -15.20 0.59 -1.65
N VAL A 168 -16.12 0.75 -0.71
CA VAL A 168 -16.33 -0.19 0.39
C VAL A 168 -17.52 -1.07 0.03
N THR A 169 -17.32 -2.38 -0.01
CA THR A 169 -18.38 -3.34 -0.35
C THR A 169 -18.98 -4.01 0.87
N ARG A 170 -18.26 -3.97 2.00
CA ARG A 170 -18.71 -4.56 3.25
C ARG A 170 -18.19 -3.76 4.43
N PHE A 171 -19.08 -3.49 5.37
CA PHE A 171 -18.77 -2.91 6.66
C PHE A 171 -19.63 -3.62 7.70
N ASP A 172 -19.02 -4.52 8.46
CA ASP A 172 -19.69 -5.30 9.49
C ASP A 172 -19.04 -5.04 10.84
N VAL A 173 -19.84 -4.64 11.80
CA VAL A 173 -19.46 -4.36 13.18
C VAL A 173 -20.10 -5.42 14.04
N THR A 174 -19.31 -6.17 14.80
CA THR A 174 -19.79 -7.23 15.67
C THR A 174 -19.45 -6.91 17.11
N ARG A 175 -20.46 -6.85 17.99
CA ARG A 175 -20.20 -6.73 19.43
C ARG A 175 -19.65 -8.04 19.94
N MET A 176 -18.47 -8.00 20.54
CA MET A 176 -17.92 -9.12 21.27
C MET A 176 -18.36 -9.06 22.73
N SER A 177 -18.65 -10.21 23.32
CA SER A 177 -18.91 -10.31 24.75
C SER A 177 -17.62 -10.06 25.53
N GLY A 178 -17.65 -9.16 26.51
CA GLY A 178 -16.51 -8.87 27.38
C GLY A 178 -16.71 -7.57 28.16
N GLU A 179 -15.88 -7.37 29.18
CA GLU A 179 -15.75 -6.11 29.89
C GLU A 179 -14.26 -5.74 29.89
N PRO A 180 -13.86 -4.61 29.27
CA PRO A 180 -14.69 -3.57 28.66
C PRO A 180 -15.36 -3.95 27.33
N ASP A 181 -16.29 -3.12 26.89
CA ASP A 181 -17.01 -3.27 25.62
C ASP A 181 -16.02 -3.40 24.46
N THR A 182 -16.06 -4.55 23.78
CA THR A 182 -15.19 -4.86 22.65
C THR A 182 -16.03 -5.01 21.39
N ILE A 183 -15.60 -4.37 20.30
CA ILE A 183 -16.21 -4.52 18.98
C ILE A 183 -15.20 -5.07 17.99
N ARG A 184 -15.67 -5.91 17.07
CA ARG A 184 -14.92 -6.39 15.91
C ARG A 184 -15.45 -5.71 14.67
N ILE A 185 -14.61 -5.01 13.91
CA ILE A 185 -15.00 -4.35 12.66
C ILE A 185 -14.35 -5.10 11.49
N GLU A 186 -15.15 -5.51 10.51
CA GLU A 186 -14.71 -6.10 9.26
C GLU A 186 -15.06 -5.16 8.11
N ILE A 187 -14.04 -4.75 7.36
CA ILE A 187 -14.20 -3.84 6.22
C ILE A 187 -13.63 -4.51 4.98
N THR A 188 -14.37 -4.47 3.88
CA THR A 188 -13.90 -4.95 2.57
C THR A 188 -13.89 -3.80 1.58
N TYR A 189 -12.71 -3.54 1.03
CA TYR A 189 -12.44 -2.50 0.06
C TYR A 189 -12.28 -3.09 -1.33
N GLN A 190 -12.67 -2.32 -2.33
CA GLN A 190 -12.45 -2.60 -3.74
C GLN A 190 -11.86 -1.36 -4.44
N VAL A 191 -10.90 -1.61 -5.32
CA VAL A 191 -10.39 -0.59 -6.25
C VAL A 191 -10.39 -1.15 -7.67
N GLY A 192 -10.93 -0.38 -8.60
CA GLY A 192 -10.85 -0.68 -10.02
C GLY A 192 -9.45 -0.34 -10.55
N THR A 193 -8.82 -1.28 -11.26
CA THR A 193 -7.60 -0.98 -12.01
C THR A 193 -7.91 -0.58 -13.44
N SER A 194 -6.97 0.10 -14.10
CA SER A 194 -7.05 0.43 -15.53
C SER A 194 -7.16 -0.79 -16.46
N THR A 195 -6.93 -2.00 -15.92
CA THR A 195 -7.08 -3.27 -16.64
C THR A 195 -8.41 -3.98 -16.36
N GLN A 196 -9.42 -3.28 -15.80
CA GLN A 196 -10.71 -3.85 -15.36
C GLN A 196 -10.59 -4.97 -14.32
N ARG A 197 -9.42 -5.07 -13.65
CA ARG A 197 -9.26 -6.00 -12.54
C ARG A 197 -9.73 -5.30 -11.27
N VAL A 198 -10.61 -5.95 -10.53
CA VAL A 198 -10.98 -5.51 -9.18
C VAL A 198 -9.98 -6.12 -8.21
N LEU A 199 -9.33 -5.27 -7.42
CA LEU A 199 -8.56 -5.72 -6.27
C LEU A 199 -9.44 -5.60 -5.05
N GLU A 200 -9.56 -6.69 -4.30
CA GLU A 200 -10.31 -6.76 -3.05
C GLU A 200 -9.34 -6.89 -1.88
N HIS A 201 -9.59 -6.13 -0.81
CA HIS A 201 -8.85 -6.20 0.43
C HIS A 201 -9.82 -6.22 1.59
N SER A 202 -9.70 -7.22 2.47
CA SER A 202 -10.57 -7.38 3.63
C SER A 202 -9.73 -7.39 4.89
N THR A 203 -10.11 -6.55 5.85
CA THR A 203 -9.40 -6.41 7.12
C THR A 203 -10.38 -6.52 8.28
N VAL A 204 -9.93 -7.19 9.34
CA VAL A 204 -10.69 -7.40 10.57
C VAL A 204 -9.92 -6.78 11.73
N TYR A 205 -10.58 -5.89 12.44
CA TYR A 205 -10.05 -5.22 13.63
C TYR A 205 -10.87 -5.57 14.86
N ALA A 206 -10.24 -5.50 16.03
CA ALA A 206 -10.94 -5.57 17.30
C ALA A 206 -10.51 -4.37 18.17
N PHE A 207 -11.49 -3.62 18.68
CA PHE A 207 -11.28 -2.45 19.51
C PHE A 207 -11.99 -2.63 20.84
N SER A 208 -11.37 -2.19 21.93
CA SER A 208 -11.99 -2.14 23.25
C SER A 208 -12.08 -0.69 23.71
N THR A 209 -13.18 -0.31 24.35
CA THR A 209 -13.24 0.98 25.07
C THR A 209 -12.33 0.92 26.30
N PHE A 210 -11.76 2.05 26.71
CA PHE A 210 -11.10 2.17 28.01
C PHE A 210 -12.04 2.90 28.95
N TYR A 211 -12.32 2.29 30.10
CA TYR A 211 -12.86 3.00 31.26
C TYR A 211 -11.65 3.46 32.08
N GLU A 212 -11.40 4.77 32.15
CA GLU A 212 -10.56 5.35 33.20
C GLU A 212 -11.36 5.49 34.50
#